data_AF-A0A0A2JRG0-F1
#
_entry.id   AF-A0A0A2JRG0-F1
#
_cell.length_a   1.000
_cell.length_b   1.000
_cell.length_c   1.000
_cell.angle_alpha   90.00
_cell.angle_beta   90.00
_cell.angle_gamma   90.00
#
_symmetry.space_group_name_H-M   'P 1'
#
loop_
_entity.id
_entity.type
_entity.pdbx_description
1 polymer ?
#
loop_
_entity_poly.entity_id
_entity_poly.type
_entity_poly.pdbx_seq_one_letter_code
_entity_poly.pdbx_strand_id
1 'polypeptide(L)'
;MAWWDSSKPYWLENLVPIYTQEIYNFRADLESEIEILVNHPGHQHIVSQRLTMTARSMCKIKMLASDISVYFPDHPFVTRKRLGFFQTTFPRLCDFIERTLIELSRTLMKDLRSERSVAWQLQDMLDSL
;
A
#
# COMPACT_ATOMS: atom_id res chain seq x y z
N MET A 1 -14.45 4.49 11.28
CA MET A 1 -13.58 5.45 12.01
C MET A 1 -12.86 6.26 10.96
N ALA A 2 -13.00 7.58 10.95
CA ALA A 2 -12.14 8.43 10.11
C ALA A 2 -10.69 8.19 10.54
N TRP A 3 -9.77 8.00 9.59
CA TRP A 3 -8.34 7.79 9.91
C TRP A 3 -7.66 9.09 10.38
N TRP A 4 -8.38 10.21 10.34
CA TRP A 4 -7.93 11.53 10.74
C TRP A 4 -8.94 12.21 11.67
N ASP A 5 -8.43 13.17 12.42
CA ASP A 5 -9.20 13.98 13.36
C ASP A 5 -9.49 15.34 12.70
N SER A 6 -10.74 15.55 12.27
CA SER A 6 -11.18 16.78 11.62
C SER A 6 -11.17 18.00 12.54
N SER A 7 -10.88 17.82 13.83
CA SER A 7 -10.66 18.93 14.78
C SER A 7 -9.24 19.51 14.73
N LYS A 8 -8.29 18.83 14.07
CA LYS A 8 -6.93 19.34 13.92
C LYS A 8 -6.87 20.48 12.90
N PRO A 9 -6.20 21.60 13.20
CA PRO A 9 -6.01 22.67 12.23
C PRO A 9 -5.24 22.14 11.01
N TYR A 10 -5.58 22.66 9.84
CA TYR A 10 -4.98 22.35 8.54
C TYR A 10 -5.10 20.89 8.07
N TRP A 11 -6.08 20.13 8.58
CA TRP A 11 -6.18 18.71 8.24
C TRP A 11 -6.45 18.46 6.74
N LEU A 12 -7.18 19.37 6.07
CA LEU A 12 -7.46 19.31 4.64
C LEU A 12 -6.19 19.53 3.80
N GLU A 13 -5.43 20.57 4.13
CA GLU A 13 -4.18 20.93 3.45
C GLU A 13 -3.12 19.82 3.53
N ASN A 14 -3.20 18.99 4.58
CA ASN A 14 -2.29 17.88 4.80
C ASN A 14 -2.73 16.56 4.12
N LEU A 15 -3.92 16.46 3.52
CA LEU A 15 -4.38 15.22 2.89
C LEU A 15 -3.44 14.73 1.78
N VAL A 16 -3.09 15.61 0.84
CA VAL A 16 -2.21 15.26 -0.30
C VAL A 16 -0.77 14.96 0.16
N PRO A 17 -0.13 15.77 1.02
CA PRO A 17 1.17 15.44 1.60
C PRO A 17 1.18 14.09 2.34
N ILE A 18 0.18 13.81 3.18
CA ILE A 18 0.09 12.55 3.92
C ILE A 18 -0.09 11.38 2.94
N TYR A 19 -0.99 11.49 1.97
CA TYR A 19 -1.15 10.46 0.94
C TYR A 19 0.16 10.14 0.22
N THR A 20 0.89 11.17 -0.18
CA THR A 20 2.18 11.03 -0.87
C THR A 20 3.19 10.31 0.02
N GLN A 21 3.27 10.69 1.30
CA GLN A 21 4.15 10.04 2.27
C GLN A 21 3.78 8.57 2.50
N GLU A 22 2.49 8.25 2.63
CA GLU A 22 2.03 6.88 2.84
C GLU A 22 2.34 5.98 1.64
N ILE A 23 2.15 6.48 0.40
CA ILE A 23 2.54 5.75 -0.80
C ILE A 23 4.06 5.53 -0.84
N TYR A 24 4.85 6.56 -0.52
CA TYR A 24 6.31 6.44 -0.48
C TYR A 24 6.77 5.40 0.55
N ASN A 25 6.23 5.47 1.77
CA ASN A 25 6.55 4.51 2.83
C ASN A 25 6.14 3.09 2.44
N PHE A 26 4.95 2.93 1.85
CA PHE A 26 4.50 1.63 1.36
C PHE A 26 5.46 1.02 0.33
N ARG A 27 5.93 1.83 -0.64
CA ARG A 27 6.91 1.36 -1.64
C ARG A 27 8.24 1.00 -0.99
N ALA A 28 8.78 1.86 -0.14
CA ALA A 28 10.04 1.62 0.56
C ALA A 28 9.98 0.35 1.44
N ASP A 29 8.86 0.12 2.12
CA ASP A 29 8.65 -1.10 2.91
C ASP A 29 8.72 -2.34 2.00
N LEU A 30 8.01 -2.34 0.85
CA LEU A 30 8.04 -3.48 -0.07
C LEU A 30 9.43 -3.71 -0.68
N GLU A 31 10.15 -2.65 -1.06
CA GLU A 31 11.52 -2.73 -1.57
C GLU A 31 12.46 -3.37 -0.54
N SER A 32 12.35 -2.95 0.72
CA SER A 32 13.09 -3.54 1.85
C SER A 32 12.78 -5.02 2.03
N GLU A 33 11.50 -5.41 1.96
CA GLU A 33 11.11 -6.82 2.08
C GLU A 33 11.63 -7.67 0.91
N ILE A 34 11.63 -7.14 -0.32
CA ILE A 34 12.23 -7.81 -1.49
C ILE A 34 13.73 -8.01 -1.27
N GLU A 35 14.44 -6.97 -0.82
CA GLU A 35 15.88 -7.05 -0.55
C GLU A 35 16.20 -8.13 0.49
N ILE A 36 15.39 -8.22 1.56
CA ILE A 36 15.55 -9.27 2.59
C ILE A 36 15.34 -10.65 1.98
N LEU A 37 14.28 -10.87 1.21
CA LEU A 37 14.00 -12.17 0.59
C LEU A 37 15.08 -12.62 -0.41
N VAL A 38 15.69 -11.67 -1.13
CA VAL A 38 16.73 -11.98 -2.13
C VAL A 38 18.08 -12.24 -1.48
N ASN A 39 18.47 -11.42 -0.51
CA ASN A 39 19.84 -11.37 0.00
C ASN A 39 20.03 -12.07 1.35
N HIS A 40 18.95 -12.35 2.09
CA HIS A 40 19.03 -12.87 3.46
C HIS A 40 18.20 -14.15 3.64
N PRO A 41 18.66 -15.30 3.10
CA PRO A 41 17.97 -16.57 3.24
C PRO A 41 17.63 -16.89 4.70
N GLY A 42 16.42 -17.42 4.94
CA GLY A 42 15.95 -17.78 6.28
C GLY A 42 15.30 -16.66 7.10
N HIS A 43 15.23 -15.42 6.58
CA HIS A 43 14.54 -14.30 7.25
C HIS A 43 13.04 -14.19 6.88
N GLN A 44 12.48 -15.20 6.20
CA GLN A 44 11.11 -15.25 5.71
C GLN A 44 10.03 -14.94 6.75
N HIS A 45 10.24 -15.39 7.99
CA HIS A 45 9.29 -15.15 9.07
C HIS A 45 9.15 -13.65 9.39
N ILE A 46 10.27 -12.92 9.40
CA ILE A 46 10.27 -11.46 9.62
C ILE A 46 9.54 -10.79 8.48
N VAL A 47 9.86 -11.17 7.24
CA VAL A 47 9.20 -10.64 6.04
C VAL A 47 7.70 -10.90 6.06
N SER A 48 7.27 -12.12 6.40
CA SER A 48 5.85 -12.47 6.53
C SER A 48 5.09 -11.56 7.50
N GLN A 49 5.68 -11.31 8.69
CA GLN A 49 5.08 -10.41 9.67
C GLN A 49 4.98 -8.97 9.14
N ARG A 50 6.04 -8.49 8.50
CA ARG A 50 6.10 -7.13 7.95
C ARG A 50 5.15 -6.94 6.77
N LEU A 51 5.07 -7.88 5.83
CA LEU A 51 4.08 -7.85 4.75
C LEU A 51 2.64 -7.75 5.29
N THR A 52 2.34 -8.45 6.39
CA THR A 52 1.03 -8.36 7.05
C THR A 52 0.77 -6.99 7.67
N MET A 53 1.81 -6.31 8.18
CA MET A 53 1.71 -4.94 8.66
C MET A 53 1.57 -3.94 7.51
N THR A 54 2.40 -4.07 6.48
CA THR A 54 2.39 -3.24 5.27
C THR A 54 1.05 -3.33 4.55
N ALA A 55 0.42 -4.51 4.50
CA ALA A 55 -0.93 -4.68 3.95
C ALA A 55 -1.97 -3.74 4.59
N ARG A 56 -1.87 -3.47 5.90
CA ARG A 56 -2.81 -2.59 6.62
C ARG A 56 -2.72 -1.13 6.18
N SER A 57 -1.59 -0.70 5.62
CA SER A 57 -1.42 0.66 5.09
C SER A 57 -2.34 0.93 3.89
N MET A 58 -2.73 -0.11 3.13
CA MET A 58 -3.65 0.01 1.99
C MET A 58 -5.00 0.59 2.40
N CYS A 59 -5.50 0.26 3.58
CA CYS A 59 -6.75 0.82 4.10
C CYS A 59 -6.63 2.35 4.27
N LYS A 60 -5.52 2.82 4.82
CA LYS A 60 -5.25 4.25 5.02
C LYS A 60 -5.08 4.98 3.68
N ILE A 61 -4.28 4.43 2.77
CA ILE A 61 -4.05 4.97 1.41
C ILE A 61 -5.36 5.06 0.62
N LYS A 62 -6.20 4.03 0.70
CA LYS A 62 -7.54 3.99 0.09
C LYS A 62 -8.42 5.13 0.59
N MET A 63 -8.50 5.31 1.91
CA MET A 63 -9.32 6.37 2.49
C MET A 63 -8.79 7.76 2.11
N LEU A 64 -7.49 8.00 2.25
CA LEU A 64 -6.82 9.25 1.84
C LEU A 64 -7.15 9.63 0.39
N ALA A 65 -7.03 8.70 -0.55
CA ALA A 65 -7.31 8.97 -1.95
C ALA A 65 -8.79 9.30 -2.19
N SER A 66 -9.70 8.60 -1.50
CA SER A 66 -11.13 8.90 -1.52
C SER A 66 -11.40 10.31 -0.99
N ASP A 67 -10.81 10.68 0.15
CA ASP A 67 -11.00 11.99 0.77
C ASP A 67 -10.47 13.11 -0.13
N ILE A 68 -9.28 12.94 -0.71
CA ILE A 68 -8.73 13.89 -1.69
C ILE A 68 -9.68 14.06 -2.88
N SER A 69 -10.27 12.96 -3.37
CA SER A 69 -11.23 13.04 -4.48
C SER A 69 -12.50 13.81 -4.14
N VAL A 70 -12.93 13.78 -2.88
CA VAL A 70 -14.13 14.47 -2.41
C VAL A 70 -13.85 15.95 -2.12
N TYR A 71 -12.77 16.24 -1.39
CA TYR A 71 -12.46 17.60 -0.94
C TYR A 71 -11.70 18.44 -1.97
N PHE A 72 -10.97 17.79 -2.88
CA PHE A 72 -10.16 18.47 -3.90
C PHE A 72 -10.43 17.91 -5.31
N PRO A 73 -11.67 17.98 -5.82
CA PRO A 73 -12.04 17.37 -7.09
C PRO A 73 -11.26 17.91 -8.29
N ASP A 74 -10.79 19.16 -8.23
CA ASP A 74 -10.02 19.82 -9.28
C ASP A 74 -8.49 19.64 -9.15
N HIS A 75 -8.02 18.97 -8.10
CA HIS A 75 -6.58 18.77 -7.89
C HIS A 75 -5.97 17.87 -8.98
N PRO A 76 -4.73 18.11 -9.44
CA PRO A 76 -4.08 17.32 -10.49
C PRO A 76 -4.04 15.80 -10.22
N PHE A 77 -3.98 15.39 -8.95
CA PHE A 77 -4.12 14.00 -8.53
C PHE A 77 -5.43 13.37 -9.03
N VAL A 78 -6.55 14.10 -8.90
CA VAL A 78 -7.89 13.62 -9.19
C VAL A 78 -8.20 13.73 -10.69
N THR A 79 -7.90 14.89 -11.28
CA THR A 79 -8.27 15.20 -12.66
C THR A 79 -7.56 14.32 -13.69
N ARG A 80 -6.37 13.79 -13.38
CA ARG A 80 -5.63 12.85 -14.24
C ARG A 80 -6.30 11.47 -14.40
N LYS A 81 -7.09 11.01 -13.43
CA LYS A 81 -7.71 9.67 -13.42
C LYS A 81 -9.25 9.70 -13.40
N ARG A 82 -9.86 10.89 -13.28
CA ARG A 82 -11.31 11.15 -13.10
C ARG A 82 -11.83 10.71 -11.73
N LEU A 83 -12.79 11.45 -11.19
CA LEU A 83 -13.40 11.21 -9.87
C LEU A 83 -13.86 9.76 -9.65
N GLY A 84 -14.54 9.17 -10.64
CA GLY A 84 -15.08 7.81 -10.54
C GLY A 84 -14.02 6.73 -10.32
N PHE A 85 -12.76 6.97 -10.73
CA PHE A 85 -11.65 6.05 -10.46
C PHE A 85 -11.39 5.91 -8.96
N PHE A 86 -11.37 7.02 -8.22
CA PHE A 86 -11.09 7.02 -6.77
C PHE A 86 -12.25 6.48 -5.93
N GLN A 87 -13.46 6.45 -6.49
CA GLN A 87 -14.65 5.92 -5.83
C GLN A 87 -14.87 4.41 -6.08
N THR A 88 -14.31 3.86 -7.17
CA THR A 88 -14.62 2.48 -7.58
C THR A 88 -13.36 1.65 -7.85
N THR A 89 -12.51 2.06 -8.79
CA THR A 89 -11.35 1.28 -9.24
C THR A 89 -10.23 1.29 -8.22
N PHE A 90 -9.83 2.46 -7.70
CA PHE A 90 -8.72 2.57 -6.76
C PHE A 90 -8.98 1.82 -5.44
N PRO A 91 -10.17 1.89 -4.82
CA PRO A 91 -10.49 1.07 -3.66
C PRO A 91 -10.33 -0.44 -3.91
N ARG A 92 -10.77 -0.93 -5.08
CA ARG A 92 -10.62 -2.34 -5.45
C ARG A 92 -9.17 -2.74 -5.66
N LEU A 93 -8.36 -1.85 -6.22
CA LEU A 93 -6.92 -2.07 -6.37
C LEU A 93 -6.24 -2.18 -5.00
N CYS A 94 -6.55 -1.27 -4.07
CA CYS A 94 -6.04 -1.36 -2.69
C CYS A 94 -6.46 -2.67 -2.00
N ASP A 95 -7.73 -3.08 -2.13
CA ASP A 95 -8.22 -4.34 -1.56
C ASP A 95 -7.54 -5.56 -2.18
N PHE A 96 -7.24 -5.52 -3.49
CA PHE A 96 -6.49 -6.57 -4.17
C PHE A 96 -5.07 -6.66 -3.61
N ILE A 97 -4.34 -5.54 -3.58
CA ILE A 97 -2.97 -5.48 -3.05
C ILE A 97 -2.92 -5.96 -1.60
N GLU A 98 -3.82 -5.49 -0.74
CA GLU A 98 -3.92 -5.93 0.65
C GLU A 98 -4.03 -7.45 0.76
N ARG A 99 -4.94 -8.06 -0.01
CA ARG A 99 -5.14 -9.51 -0.02
C ARG A 99 -3.92 -10.24 -0.54
N THR A 100 -3.31 -9.77 -1.62
CA THR A 100 -2.11 -10.39 -2.19
C THR A 100 -0.96 -10.38 -1.18
N LEU A 101 -0.71 -9.26 -0.49
CA LEU A 101 0.33 -9.19 0.53
C LEU A 101 0.09 -10.18 1.69
N ILE A 102 -1.17 -10.33 2.12
CA ILE A 102 -1.56 -11.31 3.16
C ILE A 102 -1.40 -12.76 2.65
N GLU A 103 -1.66 -13.03 1.38
CA GLU A 103 -1.46 -14.36 0.79
C GLU A 103 0.02 -14.70 0.62
N LEU A 104 0.82 -13.74 0.18
CA LEU A 104 2.28 -13.88 0.07
C LEU A 104 2.91 -14.09 1.45
N SER A 105 2.46 -13.36 2.48
CA SER A 105 2.95 -13.57 3.85
C SER A 105 2.66 -14.99 4.36
N ARG A 106 1.48 -15.54 4.06
CA ARG A 106 1.15 -16.93 4.39
C ARG A 106 1.96 -17.94 3.59
N THR A 107 2.28 -17.64 2.33
CA THR A 107 3.11 -18.49 1.47
C THR A 107 4.52 -18.64 2.02
N LEU A 108 5.14 -17.52 2.43
CA LEU A 108 6.46 -17.52 3.08
C LEU A 108 6.49 -18.39 4.34
N MET A 109 5.39 -18.47 5.09
CA MET A 109 5.32 -19.30 6.29
C MET A 109 5.11 -20.79 6.01
N LYS A 110 4.55 -21.14 4.85
CA LYS A 110 4.22 -22.52 4.47
C LYS A 110 5.32 -23.21 3.68
N ASP A 111 6.01 -22.46 2.82
CA ASP A 111 7.05 -22.99 1.94
C ASP A 111 8.34 -22.19 2.10
N LEU A 112 9.32 -22.83 2.74
CA LEU A 112 10.64 -22.26 2.99
C LEU A 112 11.48 -22.05 1.72
N ARG A 113 11.02 -22.47 0.54
CA ARG A 113 11.71 -22.25 -0.74
C ARG A 113 11.03 -21.19 -1.60
N SER A 114 9.97 -20.55 -1.08
CA SER A 114 9.16 -19.59 -1.81
C SER A 114 9.75 -18.18 -1.89
N GLU A 115 10.83 -17.87 -1.15
CA GLU A 115 11.46 -16.54 -1.03
C GLU A 115 11.59 -15.83 -2.38
N ARG A 116 12.26 -16.47 -3.34
CA ARG A 116 12.50 -15.87 -4.66
C ARG A 116 11.21 -15.63 -5.44
N SER A 117 10.28 -16.57 -5.37
CA SER A 117 8.99 -16.45 -6.05
C SER A 117 8.15 -15.31 -5.46
N VAL A 118 8.14 -15.18 -4.14
CA VAL A 118 7.46 -14.09 -3.44
C VAL A 118 8.13 -12.75 -3.74
N ALA A 119 9.47 -12.68 -3.69
CA ALA A 119 10.21 -11.47 -4.05
C ALA A 119 9.89 -10.98 -5.47
N TRP A 120 9.83 -11.90 -6.45
CA TRP A 120 9.42 -11.58 -7.82
C TRP A 120 8.00 -11.02 -7.91
N GLN A 121 7.05 -11.62 -7.20
CA GLN A 121 5.65 -11.14 -7.20
C GLN A 121 5.52 -9.77 -6.51
N LEU A 122 6.30 -9.50 -5.46
CA LEU A 122 6.35 -8.18 -4.84
C LEU A 122 6.96 -7.13 -5.79
N GLN A 123 8.00 -7.48 -6.53
CA GLN A 123 8.59 -6.59 -7.52
C GLN A 123 7.60 -6.26 -8.65
N ASP A 124 6.92 -7.28 -9.21
CA ASP A 124 5.91 -7.09 -10.26
C ASP A 124 4.75 -6.18 -9.80
N MET A 125 4.36 -6.31 -8.53
CA MET A 125 3.37 -5.43 -7.91
C MET A 125 3.88 -3.98 -7.79
N LEU A 126 5.13 -3.78 -7.39
CA LEU A 126 5.75 -2.44 -7.30
C LEU A 126 5.88 -1.75 -8.65
N ASP A 127 6.24 -2.51 -9.69
CA ASP A 127 6.38 -2.00 -11.06
C ASP A 127 5.02 -1.62 -11.67
N SER A 128 3.94 -2.21 -11.16
CA SER A 128 2.56 -1.97 -11.59
C SER A 128 1.86 -0.80 -10.87
N LEU A 129 2.50 -0.19 -9.86
CA LEU A 129 1.98 0.91 -9.03
C LEU A 129 2.42 2.30 -9.52
#